data_AF-A0A7J4N5P7-F1
#
_entry.id   AF-A0A7J4N5P7-F1
#
_cell.length_a   1.000
_cell.length_b   1.000
_cell.length_c   1.000
_cell.angle_alpha   90.00
_cell.angle_beta   90.00
_cell.angle_gamma   90.00
#
_symmetry.space_group_name_H-M   'P 1'
#
loop_
_entity.id
_entity.type
_entity.pdbx_description
1 polymer ?
#
loop_
_entity_poly.entity_id
_entity_poly.type
_entity_poly.pdbx_seq_one_letter_code
_entity_poly.pdbx_strand_id
1 'polypeptide(L)' 'MASERKFTQENIRRVLLKEHLMKTVDRAGFGGVDVQRTPMGTRVTLVVERPG' A
#
# COMPACT_ATOMS: atom_id res chain seq x y z
N MET A 1 12.36 12.42 -19.86
CA MET A 1 11.31 13.26 -19.21
C MET A 1 9.96 12.55 -19.04
N ALA A 2 9.52 11.64 -19.93
CA ALA A 2 8.23 10.94 -19.77
C ALA A 2 8.20 9.84 -18.68
N SER A 3 9.33 9.21 -18.42
CA SER A 3 9.49 8.15 -17.40
C SER A 3 9.40 8.68 -15.97
N GLU A 4 9.95 9.87 -15.73
CA GLU A 4 10.05 10.49 -14.41
C GLU A 4 8.66 10.87 -13.87
N ARG A 5 7.80 11.45 -14.71
CA ARG A 5 6.40 11.75 -14.34
C ARG A 5 5.60 10.50 -13.99
N LYS A 6 5.81 9.39 -14.73
CA LYS A 6 5.20 8.10 -14.41
C LYS A 6 5.69 7.59 -13.04
N PHE A 7 6.98 7.71 -12.78
CA PHE A 7 7.58 7.27 -11.52
C PHE A 7 7.08 8.10 -10.32
N THR A 8 6.96 9.42 -10.48
CA THR A 8 6.41 10.32 -9.47
C THR A 8 4.94 10.00 -9.19
N GLN A 9 4.11 9.85 -10.23
CA GLN A 9 2.70 9.49 -10.04
C GLN A 9 2.54 8.12 -9.37
N GLU A 10 3.38 7.16 -9.73
CA GLU A 10 3.40 5.83 -9.14
C GLU A 10 3.74 5.87 -7.65
N ASN A 11 4.76 6.65 -7.26
CA ASN A 11 5.15 6.83 -5.87
C ASN A 11 4.09 7.57 -5.05
N ILE A 12 3.49 8.62 -5.59
CA ILE A 12 2.37 9.32 -4.95
C ILE A 12 1.23 8.34 -4.67
N ARG A 13 0.89 7.49 -5.66
CA ARG A 13 -0.15 6.47 -5.51
C ARG A 13 0.20 5.43 -4.44
N ARG A 14 1.47 5.03 -4.33
CA ARG A 14 1.96 4.10 -3.29
C ARG A 14 1.84 4.69 -1.88
N VAL A 15 2.24 5.95 -1.71
CA VAL A 15 2.16 6.64 -0.41
C VAL A 15 0.71 6.80 0.04
N LEU A 16 -0.17 7.27 -0.84
CA LEU A 16 -1.59 7.43 -0.54
C LEU A 16 -2.27 6.10 -0.16
N LEU A 17 -1.94 5.01 -0.88
CA LEU A 17 -2.44 3.68 -0.54
C LEU A 17 -1.96 3.22 0.84
N LYS A 18 -0.68 3.42 1.14
CA LYS A 18 -0.10 3.06 2.43
C LYS A 18 -0.74 3.84 3.57
N GLU A 19 -0.91 5.15 3.43
CA GLU A 19 -1.57 5.99 4.44
C GLU A 19 -3.03 5.60 4.67
N HIS A 20 -3.76 5.30 3.58
CA HIS A 20 -5.15 4.87 3.70
C HIS A 20 -5.26 3.52 4.43
N LEU A 21 -4.43 2.55 4.05
CA LEU A 21 -4.40 1.23 4.69
C LEU A 21 -3.96 1.32 6.16
N MET A 22 -2.98 2.16 6.48
CA MET A 22 -2.59 2.42 7.87
C MET A 22 -3.77 2.97 8.69
N LYS A 23 -4.51 3.96 8.17
CA LYS A 23 -5.67 4.53 8.88
C LYS A 23 -6.80 3.54 9.09
N THR A 24 -7.11 2.72 8.08
CA THR A 24 -8.23 1.77 8.16
C THR A 24 -7.92 0.62 9.10
N VAL A 25 -6.63 0.28 9.25
CA VAL A 25 -6.18 -0.91 9.97
C VAL A 25 -5.57 -0.59 11.36
N ASP A 26 -5.49 0.68 11.70
CA ASP A 26 -5.11 1.15 13.05
C ASP A 26 -5.97 0.51 14.16
N ARG A 27 -7.25 0.24 13.87
CA ARG A 27 -8.17 -0.44 14.80
C ARG A 27 -7.84 -1.91 15.06
N ALA A 28 -7.25 -2.62 14.10
CA ALA A 28 -6.96 -4.05 14.19
C ALA A 28 -5.53 -4.35 14.71
N GLY A 29 -4.75 -3.30 15.03
CA GLY A 29 -3.35 -3.41 15.40
C GLY A 29 -2.48 -3.67 14.16
N PHE A 30 -1.95 -2.60 13.57
CA PHE A 30 -1.15 -2.66 12.35
C PHE A 30 0.24 -3.26 12.62
N GLY A 31 0.47 -4.50 12.22
CA GLY A 31 1.78 -5.18 12.30
C GLY A 31 2.66 -4.94 11.07
N GLY A 32 2.07 -4.59 9.92
CA GLY A 32 2.80 -4.24 8.70
C GLY A 32 1.94 -4.32 7.44
N VAL A 33 2.39 -3.68 6.35
CA VAL A 33 1.78 -3.83 5.04
C VAL A 33 2.86 -4.08 3.99
N ASP A 34 2.67 -5.15 3.23
CA ASP A 34 3.49 -5.45 2.06
C ASP A 34 2.64 -5.29 0.81
N VAL A 35 3.13 -4.47 -0.12
CA VAL A 35 2.43 -4.14 -1.36
C VAL A 35 3.27 -4.59 -2.54
N GLN A 36 2.90 -5.73 -3.10
CA GLN A 36 3.57 -6.32 -4.25
C GLN A 36 2.74 -6.06 -5.51
N ARG A 37 3.29 -5.28 -6.43
CA ARG A 37 2.68 -5.12 -7.77
C ARG A 37 3.16 -6.23 -8.67
N THR A 38 2.24 -7.09 -9.08
CA THR A 38 2.47 -8.08 -10.13
C THR A 38 1.86 -7.57 -11.44
N PRO A 39 2.32 -8.06 -12.61
CA PRO A 39 1.71 -7.70 -13.89
C PRO A 39 0.21 -7.99 -13.96
N MET A 40 -0.27 -8.96 -13.15
CA MET A 40 -1.67 -9.35 -13.07
C MET A 40 -2.51 -8.49 -12.11
N GLY A 41 -1.90 -7.71 -11.22
CA GLY A 41 -2.63 -6.90 -10.23
C GLY A 41 -1.75 -6.41 -9.08
N THR A 42 -2.38 -5.77 -8.08
CA THR A 42 -1.68 -5.37 -6.85
C THR A 42 -2.07 -6.31 -5.72
N ARG A 43 -1.10 -7.06 -5.19
CA ARG A 43 -1.27 -7.87 -3.98
C ARG A 43 -0.91 -7.02 -2.78
N VAL A 44 -1.87 -6.85 -1.88
CA VAL A 44 -1.68 -6.16 -0.60
C VAL A 44 -1.79 -7.20 0.49
N THR A 45 -0.67 -7.51 1.14
CA THR A 45 -0.63 -8.39 2.30
C THR A 45 -0.58 -7.52 3.54
N LEU A 46 -1.55 -7.71 4.42
CA LEU A 46 -1.68 -6.90 5.62
C LEU A 46 -1.51 -7.79 6.84
N VAL A 47 -0.53 -7.44 7.68
CA VAL A 47 -0.24 -8.16 8.91
C VAL A 47 -0.89 -7.38 10.03
N VAL A 48 -1.82 -8.01 10.73
CA VAL A 48 -2.59 -7.43 11.83
C VAL A 48 -2.53 -8.31 13.05
N GLU A 49 -2.55 -7.69 14.23
CA GLU A 49 -2.62 -8.42 15.51
C GLU A 49 -4.00 -9.00 15.76
N ARG A 50 -5.06 -8.36 15.26
CA ARG A 50 -6.45 -8.84 15.38
C ARG A 50 -7.14 -8.81 14.03
N PRO A 51 -7.11 -9.91 13.25
CA PRO A 51 -7.80 -10.00 11.96
C PRO A 51 -9.33 -10.13 12.05
N GLY A 52 -9.95 -9.62 13.13
CA GLY A 52 -11.37 -9.76 13.43
C GLY A 52 -12.17 -8.50 13.14
#